data_AF-A0A7J9XTG3-F1
#
_entry.id   AF-A0A7J9XTG3-F1
#
_cell.length_a   1.000
_cell.length_b   1.000
_cell.length_c   1.000
_cell.angle_alpha   90.00
_cell.angle_beta   90.00
_cell.angle_gamma   90.00
#
_symmetry.space_group_name_H-M   'P 1'
#
loop_
_entity.id
_entity.type
_entity.pdbx_description
1 polymer ?
#
loop_
_entity_poly.entity_id
_entity_poly.type
_entity_poly.pdbx_seq_one_letter_code
_entity_poly.pdbx_strand_id
1 'polypeptide(L)' 'MFVATRSAPREIDTIKARDAIIAGLLVVGALFLLYAMFLDQGGLLAPFFGSEAFTNNYLHEFAHDARHLLALPCH' A
#
# COMPACT_ATOMS: atom_id res chain seq x y z
N MET A 1 18.72 25.56 47.76
CA MET A 1 17.29 25.26 47.69
C MET A 1 16.96 24.92 46.24
N PHE A 2 16.91 23.63 45.89
CA PHE A 2 16.59 23.19 44.52
C PHE A 2 15.08 23.02 44.38
N VAL A 3 14.45 23.83 43.53
CA VAL A 3 13.04 23.66 43.16
C VAL A 3 12.99 22.66 42.01
N ALA A 4 12.49 21.44 42.28
CA ALA A 4 12.21 20.46 41.25
C ALA A 4 10.94 20.88 40.49
N THR A 5 11.11 21.30 39.23
CA THR A 5 9.98 21.46 38.31
C THR A 5 9.44 20.06 37.99
N ARG A 6 8.21 19.76 38.43
CA ARG A 6 7.51 18.56 37.99
C ARG A 6 7.17 18.73 36.51
N SER A 7 7.73 17.88 35.66
CA SER A 7 7.29 17.71 34.29
C SER A 7 5.81 17.32 34.30
N ALA A 8 4.97 18.07 33.60
CA ALA A 8 3.56 17.70 33.42
C ALA A 8 3.48 16.30 32.77
N PRO A 9 2.51 15.45 33.15
CA PRO A 9 2.34 14.16 32.51
C PRO A 9 2.08 14.38 31.02
N ARG A 10 2.95 13.81 30.18
CA ARG A 10 2.74 13.74 28.73
C ARG A 10 1.50 12.88 28.51
N GLU A 11 0.44 13.49 27.99
CA GLU A 11 -0.73 12.75 27.52
C GLU A 11 -0.26 11.76 26.45
N ILE A 12 -0.24 10.47 26.81
CA ILE A 12 0.01 9.40 25.86
C ILE A 12 -1.28 9.32 25.05
N ASP A 13 -1.26 9.85 23.82
CA ASP A 13 -2.35 9.68 22.87
C ASP A 13 -2.50 8.18 22.58
N THR A 14 -3.41 7.53 23.29
CA THR A 14 -3.67 6.11 23.12
C THR A 14 -4.39 5.97 21.78
N ILE A 15 -3.67 5.55 20.74
CA ILE A 15 -4.32 5.17 19.48
C ILE A 15 -5.39 4.14 19.84
N LYS A 16 -6.65 4.49 19.61
CA LYS A 16 -7.77 3.58 19.85
C LYS A 16 -7.55 2.37 18.97
N ALA A 17 -7.79 1.16 19.47
CA ALA A 17 -7.54 -0.08 18.72
C ALA A 17 -8.16 -0.05 17.31
N ARG A 18 -9.33 0.57 17.16
CA ARG A 18 -9.96 0.84 15.86
C ARG A 18 -9.06 1.64 14.92
N ASP A 19 -8.48 2.74 15.39
CA ASP A 19 -7.68 3.65 14.57
C ASP A 19 -6.36 2.95 14.16
N ALA A 20 -5.78 2.14 15.05
CA ALA A 20 -4.63 1.29 14.73
C ALA A 20 -4.98 0.22 13.67
N ILE A 21 -6.15 -0.42 13.77
CA ILE A 21 -6.63 -1.40 12.79
C ILE A 21 -6.83 -0.73 11.42
N ILE A 22 -7.49 0.43 11.39
CA ILE A 22 -7.72 1.18 10.14
C ILE A 22 -6.38 1.54 9.51
N ALA A 23 -5.46 2.10 10.28
CA ALA A 23 -4.12 2.44 9.78
C ALA A 23 -3.38 1.20 9.25
N GLY A 24 -3.43 0.08 9.98
CA GLY A 24 -2.82 -1.18 9.56
C GLY A 24 -3.39 -1.71 8.24
N LEU A 25 -4.71 -1.69 8.08
CA LEU A 25 -5.38 -2.10 6.85
C LEU A 25 -5.01 -1.19 5.67
N LEU A 26 -4.91 0.13 5.89
CA LEU A 26 -4.49 1.07 4.84
C LEU A 26 -3.04 0.82 4.41
N VAL A 27 -2.14 0.56 5.35
CA VAL A 27 -0.73 0.25 5.04
C VAL A 27 -0.64 -1.04 4.25
N VAL A 28 -1.29 -2.11 4.70
CA VAL A 28 -1.29 -3.40 3.98
C VAL A 28 -1.93 -3.25 2.60
N GLY A 29 -3.05 -2.52 2.50
CA GLY A 29 -3.70 -2.24 1.23
C GLY A 29 -2.82 -1.44 0.27
N ALA A 30 -2.13 -0.41 0.76
CA ALA A 30 -1.20 0.37 -0.05
C ALA A 30 -0.02 -0.46 -0.56
N LEU A 31 0.56 -1.31 0.29
CA LEU A 31 1.63 -2.23 -0.11
C LEU A 31 1.13 -3.27 -1.12
N PHE A 32 -0.08 -3.79 -0.93
CA PHE A 32 -0.70 -4.71 -1.87
C PHE A 32 -0.93 -4.05 -3.24
N LEU A 33 -1.44 -2.82 -3.28
CA LEU A 33 -1.62 -2.08 -4.53
C LEU A 33 -0.29 -1.75 -5.21
N LEU A 34 0.72 -1.37 -4.44
CA LEU A 34 2.08 -1.16 -4.96
C LEU A 34 2.60 -2.45 -5.62
N TYR A 35 2.42 -3.59 -4.96
CA TYR A 35 2.78 -4.88 -5.52
C TYR A 35 1.99 -5.17 -6.81
N ALA A 36 0.66 -5.12 -6.74
CA ALA A 36 -0.21 -5.47 -7.86
C ALA A 36 0.03 -4.61 -9.12
N MET A 37 0.33 -3.31 -8.96
CA MET A 37 0.46 -2.38 -10.09
C MET A 37 1.88 -2.27 -10.65
N PHE A 38 2.92 -2.55 -9.84
CA PHE A 38 4.31 -2.26 -10.23
C PHE A 38 5.25 -3.46 -10.13
N LEU A 39 4.91 -4.48 -9.34
CA LEU A 39 5.82 -5.59 -9.03
C LEU A 39 5.27 -6.97 -9.43
N ASP A 40 3.96 -7.12 -9.62
CA ASP A 40 3.36 -8.36 -10.10
C ASP A 40 3.86 -8.69 -11.51
N GLN A 41 4.16 -9.97 -11.73
CA GLN A 41 4.61 -10.52 -13.02
C GLN A 41 3.63 -11.58 -13.53
N GLY A 42 2.33 -11.35 -13.30
CA GLY A 42 1.26 -12.29 -13.63
C GLY A 42 0.86 -13.25 -12.50
N GLY A 43 1.50 -13.17 -11.33
CA GLY A 43 1.28 -14.11 -10.23
C GLY A 43 -0.11 -14.00 -9.63
N LEU A 44 -0.63 -12.78 -9.47
CA LEU A 44 -1.96 -12.54 -8.90
C LEU A 44 -3.09 -13.13 -9.75
N LEU A 45 -2.92 -13.17 -11.08
CA LEU A 45 -3.94 -13.64 -12.01
C LEU A 45 -3.70 -15.08 -12.50
N ALA A 46 -2.55 -15.68 -12.19
CA ALA A 46 -2.23 -17.06 -12.54
C ALA A 46 -3.28 -18.11 -12.09
N PRO A 47 -3.94 -18.00 -10.92
CA PRO A 47 -4.97 -18.97 -10.53
C PRO A 47 -6.20 -19.00 -11.47
N PHE A 48 -6.42 -17.93 -12.24
CA PHE A 48 -7.56 -17.80 -13.15
C PHE A 48 -7.18 -18.02 -14.61
N PHE A 49 -5.96 -17.60 -15.00
CA PHE A 49 -5.51 -17.61 -16.41
C PHE A 49 -4.32 -18.54 -16.68
N GLY A 50 -3.78 -19.22 -15.66
CA GLY A 50 -2.67 -20.16 -15.82
C GLY A 50 -1.38 -19.47 -16.32
N SER A 51 -0.65 -20.15 -17.21
CA SER A 51 0.60 -19.65 -17.80
C SER A 51 0.43 -18.33 -18.57
N GLU A 52 -0.76 -18.11 -19.15
CA GLU A 52 -1.06 -16.90 -19.91
C GLU A 52 -0.98 -15.63 -19.05
N ALA A 53 -1.19 -15.74 -17.74
CA ALA A 53 -1.04 -14.61 -16.83
C ALA A 53 0.40 -14.07 -16.81
N PHE A 54 1.39 -14.96 -16.93
CA PHE A 54 2.81 -14.60 -16.94
C PHE A 54 3.25 -14.11 -18.32
N THR A 55 2.74 -14.74 -19.39
CA THR A 55 3.10 -14.36 -20.77
C THR A 55 2.52 -13.00 -21.16
N ASN A 56 1.23 -12.77 -20.86
CA ASN A 56 0.55 -11.54 -21.25
C ASN A 56 0.61 -10.46 -20.18
N ASN A 57 1.03 -10.81 -18.96
CA ASN A 57 1.22 -9.89 -17.83
C ASN A 57 0.07 -8.88 -17.66
N TYR A 58 -1.17 -9.38 -17.59
CA TYR A 58 -2.38 -8.55 -17.74
C TYR A 58 -2.45 -7.33 -16.82
N LEU A 59 -1.97 -7.43 -15.57
CA LEU A 59 -1.96 -6.29 -14.65
C LEU A 59 -0.94 -5.22 -15.07
N HIS A 60 0.19 -5.61 -15.65
CA HIS A 60 1.17 -4.67 -16.21
C HIS A 60 0.56 -3.86 -17.34
N GLU A 61 -0.05 -4.52 -18.33
CA GLU A 61 -0.64 -3.83 -19.48
C GLU A 61 -1.80 -2.93 -19.06
N PHE A 62 -2.66 -3.39 -18.13
CA PHE A 62 -3.72 -2.57 -17.58
C PHE A 62 -3.18 -1.33 -16.84
N ALA A 63 -2.13 -1.48 -16.03
CA ALA A 63 -1.50 -0.37 -15.32
C ALA A 63 -0.79 0.60 -16.29
N HIS A 64 -0.23 0.07 -17.38
CA HIS A 64 0.37 0.85 -18.46
C HIS A 64 -0.72 1.67 -19.18
N ASP A 65 -1.85 1.07 -19.55
CA ASP A 65 -3.00 1.76 -20.19
C ASP A 65 -3.58 2.86 -19.29
N ALA A 66 -3.70 2.61 -17.99
CA ALA A 66 -4.17 3.63 -17.05
C ALA A 66 -3.23 4.85 -17.01
N ARG A 67 -1.91 4.66 -17.17
CA ARG A 67 -0.97 5.79 -17.27
C ARG A 67 -1.14 6.57 -18.56
N HIS A 68 -1.36 5.89 -19.68
CA HIS A 68 -1.71 6.55 -20.94
C HIS A 68 -2.99 7.38 -20.80
N LEU A 69 -4.03 6.82 -20.18
CA LEU A 69 -5.30 7.50 -19.95
C LEU A 69 -5.15 8.75 -19.05
N LEU A 70 -4.28 8.68 -18.05
CA LEU A 70 -4.00 9.78 -17.12
C LEU A 70 -2.90 10.73 -17.62
N ALA A 71 -2.41 10.55 -18.85
CA ALA A 71 -1.29 11.28 -19.44
C ALA A 71 -0.04 11.30 -18.53
N LEU A 72 0.17 10.23 -17.77
CA LEU A 72 1.34 10.05 -16.94
C LEU A 72 2.50 9.53 -17.79
N PRO A 73 3.74 10.01 -17.59
CA PRO A 73 4.91 9.57 -18.35
C PRO A 73 5.17 8.07 -18.13
N CYS A 74 5.45 7.34 -19.22
CA CYS A 74 5.56 5.88 -19.21
C CYS A 74 6.85 5.30 -19.82
N HIS A 75 7.71 6.12 -20.44
CA HIS A 75 9.07 5.75 -20.85
C HIS A 75 9.94 7.00 -21.01
#